data_AF-A0A8X7SXX8-F1
#
_entry.id   AF-A0A8X7SXX8-F1
#
_cell.length_a   1.000
_cell.length_b   1.000
_cell.length_c   1.000
_cell.angle_alpha   90.00
_cell.angle_beta   90.00
_cell.angle_gamma   90.00
#
_symmetry.space_group_name_H-M   'P 1'
#
loop_
_entity.id
_entity.type
_entity.pdbx_description
1 polymer ?
#
loop_
_entity_poly.entity_id
_entity_poly.type
_entity_poly.pdbx_seq_one_letter_code
_entity_poly.pdbx_strand_id
1 'polypeptide(L)'
;MAPGNIDFETVRKDIASLIGEIKDYDDGSIGPVLVRLAWHAAGTYDVYSDTGGSNGAGMRYEAEGGDGANAGLQHARAFLEPIKKKHDNISYADLWTLAGTVAIEAMKGPKIPWQAGRTDALDDKSCPPRGRLPDASQGSDHLRHVFYRMGFNDQEIVALSGAHNLGRCHADRSGFSGPWVNNPTRFSNQYFKLLLKLDWQPKKWDGNFQYAAKAPGAKDGDEELMMLPTDYALVQDRHFKKWVEVYAEDRDRFFNDFSNVFERLMELGVYRDETGIAKIGGKRVDYIESAGKKKSDKPEAPEKTPRGQKARM
;
A
#
# COMPACT_ATOMS: atom_id res chain seq x y z
N MET A 1 -3.29 22.71 19.62
CA MET A 1 -4.44 22.29 20.45
C MET A 1 -4.31 20.79 20.65
N ALA A 2 -4.57 20.26 21.85
CA ALA A 2 -4.72 18.82 22.03
C ALA A 2 -5.77 18.31 21.03
N PRO A 3 -5.63 17.09 20.46
CA PRO A 3 -6.65 16.55 19.56
C PRO A 3 -7.99 16.58 20.31
N GLY A 4 -8.89 17.49 19.92
CA GLY A 4 -10.28 17.40 20.38
C GLY A 4 -10.77 16.03 19.97
N ASN A 5 -11.43 15.30 20.89
CA ASN A 5 -11.90 13.92 20.74
C ASN A 5 -12.42 13.65 19.32
N ILE A 6 -11.56 13.15 18.42
CA ILE A 6 -11.97 12.72 17.09
C ILE A 6 -12.77 11.45 17.30
N ASP A 7 -14.02 11.43 16.83
CA ASP A 7 -14.81 10.21 16.82
C ASP A 7 -14.36 9.32 15.66
N PHE A 8 -13.31 8.55 15.91
CA PHE A 8 -12.75 7.62 14.91
C PHE A 8 -13.72 6.51 14.52
N GLU A 9 -14.73 6.19 15.33
CA GLU A 9 -15.75 5.22 14.94
C GLU A 9 -16.67 5.81 13.86
N THR A 10 -17.01 7.10 13.96
CA THR A 10 -17.72 7.80 12.89
C THR A 10 -16.85 7.93 11.63
N VAL A 11 -15.56 8.25 11.77
CA VAL A 11 -14.62 8.27 10.61
C VAL A 11 -14.57 6.90 9.92
N ARG A 12 -14.46 5.80 10.68
CA ARG A 12 -14.47 4.43 10.13
C ARG A 12 -15.73 4.13 9.34
N LYS A 13 -16.90 4.49 9.85
CA LYS A 13 -18.19 4.32 9.16
C LYS A 13 -18.25 5.11 7.87
N ASP A 14 -17.78 6.35 7.88
CA ASP A 14 -17.77 7.20 6.69
C ASP A 14 -16.85 6.64 5.60
N ILE A 15 -15.65 6.16 5.96
CA ILE A 15 -14.75 5.48 5.02
C ILE A 15 -15.41 4.21 4.46
N ALA A 16 -16.05 3.40 5.31
CA ALA A 16 -16.74 2.19 4.85
C ALA A 16 -17.90 2.52 3.90
N SER A 17 -18.67 3.58 4.17
CA SER A 17 -19.72 4.08 3.29
C SER A 17 -19.15 4.50 1.94
N LEU A 18 -18.05 5.27 1.94
CA LEU A 18 -17.36 5.71 0.73
C LEU A 18 -16.93 4.53 -0.16
N ILE A 19 -16.36 3.48 0.43
CA ILE A 19 -16.00 2.23 -0.27
C ILE A 19 -17.24 1.51 -0.83
N GLY A 20 -18.35 1.59 -0.10
CA GLY A 20 -19.66 1.10 -0.51
C GLY A 20 -20.27 1.87 -1.68
N GLU A 21 -20.07 3.18 -1.75
CA GLU A 21 -20.69 4.10 -2.72
C GLU A 21 -19.93 4.18 -4.04
N ILE A 22 -18.59 4.24 -4.02
CA ILE A 22 -17.78 4.38 -5.24
C ILE A 22 -17.59 3.01 -5.91
N LYS A 23 -18.31 2.79 -7.01
CA LYS A 23 -18.36 1.52 -7.77
C LYS A 23 -17.84 1.63 -9.20
N ASP A 24 -17.50 2.81 -9.68
CA ASP A 24 -17.01 3.08 -11.03
C ASP A 24 -15.47 3.06 -11.15
N TYR A 25 -14.77 2.73 -10.06
CA TYR A 25 -13.32 2.64 -10.01
C TYR A 25 -12.83 1.19 -10.08
N ASP A 26 -11.92 0.92 -11.03
CA ASP A 26 -11.29 -0.39 -11.28
C ASP A 26 -12.32 -1.53 -11.29
N ASP A 27 -12.13 -2.55 -10.44
CA ASP A 27 -12.95 -3.76 -10.35
C ASP A 27 -14.23 -3.56 -9.51
N GLY A 28 -14.76 -2.34 -9.49
CA GLY A 28 -15.97 -1.98 -8.75
C GLY A 28 -15.75 -1.57 -7.30
N SER A 29 -14.52 -1.18 -6.92
CA SER A 29 -14.21 -0.72 -5.57
C SER A 29 -12.92 0.10 -5.50
N ILE A 30 -12.95 1.16 -4.69
CA ILE A 30 -11.74 1.90 -4.29
C ILE A 30 -10.93 1.19 -3.18
N GLY A 31 -11.50 0.15 -2.54
CA GLY A 31 -10.90 -0.53 -1.39
C GLY A 31 -9.44 -0.95 -1.63
N PRO A 32 -9.10 -1.65 -2.73
CA PRO A 32 -7.73 -2.06 -2.99
C PRO A 32 -6.74 -0.90 -3.07
N VAL A 33 -7.14 0.25 -3.65
CA VAL A 33 -6.25 1.40 -3.77
C VAL A 33 -6.01 2.10 -2.42
N LEU A 34 -6.98 2.02 -1.50
CA LEU A 34 -6.82 2.52 -0.12
C LEU A 34 -5.87 1.64 0.69
N VAL A 35 -5.93 0.31 0.52
CA VAL A 35 -4.96 -0.61 1.12
C VAL A 35 -3.55 -0.31 0.60
N ARG A 36 -3.41 -0.10 -0.71
CA ARG A 36 -2.12 0.30 -1.30
C ARG A 36 -1.65 1.65 -0.76
N LEU A 37 -2.53 2.65 -0.62
CA LEU A 37 -2.15 3.95 -0.06
C LEU A 37 -1.58 3.81 1.37
N ALA A 38 -2.26 3.04 2.23
CA ALA A 38 -1.79 2.80 3.59
C ALA A 38 -0.45 2.04 3.61
N TRP A 39 -0.32 0.98 2.79
CA TRP A 39 0.95 0.24 2.64
C TRP A 39 2.09 1.16 2.22
N HIS A 40 1.88 1.98 1.17
CA HIS A 40 2.91 2.88 0.65
C HIS A 40 3.26 4.00 1.63
N ALA A 41 2.30 4.50 2.41
CA ALA A 41 2.57 5.47 3.47
C ALA A 41 3.50 4.89 4.54
N ALA A 42 3.37 3.61 4.88
CA ALA A 42 4.23 2.94 5.85
C ALA A 42 5.54 2.37 5.23
N GLY A 43 5.51 2.00 3.95
CA GLY A 43 6.50 1.19 3.27
C GLY A 43 7.89 1.84 3.10
N THR A 44 8.00 3.13 3.40
CA THR A 44 9.24 3.90 3.29
C THR A 44 10.13 3.82 4.54
N TYR A 45 9.66 3.13 5.59
CA TYR A 45 10.40 3.01 6.84
C TYR A 45 11.74 2.29 6.67
N ASP A 46 12.73 2.76 7.42
CA ASP A 46 14.08 2.22 7.50
C ASP A 46 14.55 2.22 8.95
N VAL A 47 14.75 1.04 9.53
CA VAL A 47 15.13 0.87 10.94
C VAL A 47 16.53 1.44 11.24
N TYR A 48 17.41 1.52 10.24
CA TYR A 48 18.79 1.97 10.47
C TYR A 48 18.90 3.49 10.58
N SER A 49 18.09 4.22 9.80
CA SER A 49 18.05 5.68 9.87
C SER A 49 16.89 6.21 10.72
N ASP A 50 15.94 5.36 11.11
CA ASP A 50 14.70 5.74 11.82
C ASP A 50 13.92 6.84 11.08
N THR A 51 13.80 6.70 9.76
CA THR A 51 13.11 7.65 8.88
C THR A 51 12.11 6.95 7.97
N GLY A 52 11.16 7.71 7.44
CA GLY A 52 10.01 7.17 6.71
C GLY A 52 8.96 6.60 7.66
N GLY A 53 8.06 5.78 7.13
CA GLY A 53 6.93 5.26 7.89
C GLY A 53 5.70 6.16 7.81
N SER A 54 4.64 5.76 8.50
CA SER A 54 3.29 6.25 8.23
C SER A 54 2.93 7.60 8.86
N ASN A 55 3.83 8.19 9.66
CA ASN A 55 3.63 9.51 10.26
C ASN A 55 4.04 10.63 9.29
N GLY A 56 3.35 11.77 9.31
CA GLY A 56 3.70 12.96 8.52
C GLY A 56 2.96 13.14 7.20
N ALA A 57 2.35 12.07 6.66
CA ALA A 57 1.62 12.10 5.38
C ALA A 57 2.46 12.70 4.23
N GLY A 58 3.70 12.24 4.09
CA GLY A 58 4.69 12.82 3.18
C GLY A 58 4.30 12.77 1.69
N MET A 59 3.45 11.81 1.29
CA MET A 59 2.86 11.74 -0.05
C MET A 59 2.00 12.96 -0.46
N ARG A 60 1.75 13.94 0.43
CA ARG A 60 1.20 15.26 0.06
C ARG A 60 2.20 16.13 -0.70
N TYR A 61 3.49 15.86 -0.54
CA TYR A 61 4.58 16.63 -1.13
C TYR A 61 5.17 15.94 -2.36
N GLU A 62 5.85 16.70 -3.22
CA GLU A 62 6.49 16.14 -4.42
C GLU A 62 7.60 15.13 -4.09
N ALA A 63 8.35 15.37 -3.01
CA ALA A 63 9.46 14.51 -2.60
C ALA A 63 9.06 13.03 -2.53
N GLU A 64 7.91 12.71 -1.94
CA GLU A 64 7.39 11.36 -1.80
C GLU A 64 6.21 11.07 -2.75
N GLY A 65 5.26 11.99 -2.87
CA GLY A 65 4.05 11.82 -3.69
C GLY A 65 4.33 11.77 -5.20
N GLY A 66 5.48 12.26 -5.64
CA GLY A 66 5.96 12.18 -7.03
C GLY A 66 6.95 11.03 -7.29
N ASP A 67 7.23 10.17 -6.30
CA ASP A 67 7.94 8.91 -6.55
C ASP A 67 7.13 8.04 -7.53
N GLY A 68 7.79 7.49 -8.56
CA GLY A 68 7.14 6.64 -9.56
C GLY A 68 6.47 5.41 -8.93
N ALA A 69 7.01 4.89 -7.83
CA ALA A 69 6.38 3.79 -7.09
C ALA A 69 5.03 4.18 -6.47
N ASN A 70 4.76 5.48 -6.29
CA ASN A 70 3.49 6.02 -5.77
C ASN A 70 2.51 6.44 -6.87
N ALA A 71 2.82 6.19 -8.15
CA ALA A 71 1.92 6.47 -9.27
C ALA A 71 0.53 5.83 -9.07
N GLY A 72 -0.52 6.60 -9.29
CA GLY A 72 -1.92 6.21 -9.09
C GLY A 72 -2.47 6.51 -7.69
N LEU A 73 -1.62 6.72 -6.66
CA LEU A 73 -2.08 7.00 -5.30
C LEU A 73 -2.71 8.38 -5.14
N GLN A 74 -2.54 9.28 -6.11
CA GLN A 74 -3.30 10.54 -6.15
C GLN A 74 -4.82 10.30 -6.19
N HIS A 75 -5.29 9.21 -6.80
CA HIS A 75 -6.71 8.86 -6.80
C HIS A 75 -7.19 8.47 -5.40
N ALA A 76 -6.45 7.60 -4.70
CA ALA A 76 -6.75 7.22 -3.32
C ALA A 76 -6.80 8.42 -2.37
N ARG A 77 -5.83 9.35 -2.49
CA ARG A 77 -5.82 10.60 -1.72
C ARG A 77 -7.05 11.45 -2.03
N ALA A 78 -7.37 11.65 -3.30
CA ALA A 78 -8.53 12.43 -3.73
C ALA A 78 -9.86 11.85 -3.25
N PHE A 79 -10.03 10.51 -3.26
CA PHE A 79 -11.23 9.86 -2.72
C PHE A 79 -11.45 10.14 -1.24
N LEU A 80 -10.38 10.33 -0.46
CA LEU A 80 -10.45 10.59 0.97
C LEU A 80 -10.65 12.07 1.33
N GLU A 81 -10.52 13.02 0.39
CA GLU A 81 -10.70 14.46 0.66
C GLU A 81 -12.11 14.81 1.21
N PRO A 82 -13.23 14.24 0.73
CA PRO A 82 -14.54 14.45 1.34
C PRO A 82 -14.59 14.04 2.82
N ILE A 83 -13.91 12.95 3.19
CA ILE A 83 -13.80 12.50 4.58
C ILE A 83 -12.95 13.47 5.39
N LYS A 84 -11.80 13.88 4.85
CA LYS A 84 -10.92 14.90 5.47
C LYS A 84 -11.65 16.21 5.72
N LYS A 85 -12.52 16.64 4.81
CA LYS A 85 -13.32 17.86 4.93
C LYS A 85 -14.40 17.74 5.99
N LYS A 86 -15.02 16.56 6.12
CA LYS A 86 -16.05 16.27 7.13
C LYS A 86 -15.44 16.18 8.54
N HIS A 87 -14.21 15.67 8.64
CA HIS A 87 -13.45 15.50 9.88
C HIS A 87 -12.20 16.39 9.84
N ASP A 88 -12.37 17.71 9.89
CA ASP A 88 -11.31 18.68 9.60
C ASP A 88 -10.10 18.60 10.56
N ASN A 89 -10.30 18.09 11.77
CA ASN A 89 -9.28 17.88 12.80
C ASN A 89 -8.49 16.57 12.67
N ILE A 90 -8.88 15.63 11.79
CA ILE A 90 -8.09 14.43 11.53
C ILE A 90 -6.83 14.78 10.72
N SER A 91 -5.69 14.19 11.06
CA SER A 91 -4.50 14.26 10.19
C SER A 91 -4.70 13.41 8.94
N TYR A 92 -4.06 13.79 7.84
CA TYR A 92 -3.98 12.92 6.66
C TYR A 92 -3.27 11.60 6.99
N ALA A 93 -2.27 11.63 7.87
CA ALA A 93 -1.54 10.43 8.29
C ALA A 93 -2.45 9.41 9.00
N ASP A 94 -3.31 9.85 9.92
CA ASP A 94 -4.30 8.97 10.53
C ASP A 94 -5.37 8.55 9.51
N LEU A 95 -5.87 9.48 8.69
CA LEU A 95 -6.91 9.17 7.70
C LEU A 95 -6.48 8.09 6.71
N TRP A 96 -5.27 8.17 6.14
CA TRP A 96 -4.80 7.22 5.13
C TRP A 96 -4.53 5.83 5.72
N THR A 97 -3.93 5.77 6.90
CA THR A 97 -3.67 4.48 7.58
C THR A 97 -4.96 3.82 8.06
N LEU A 98 -5.87 4.61 8.63
CA LEU A 98 -7.21 4.13 9.01
C LEU A 98 -7.97 3.62 7.79
N ALA A 99 -7.91 4.35 6.67
CA ALA A 99 -8.58 3.95 5.43
C ALA A 99 -8.11 2.59 4.90
N GLY A 100 -6.83 2.27 4.99
CA GLY A 100 -6.32 0.94 4.64
C GLY A 100 -6.90 -0.17 5.52
N THR A 101 -6.95 0.03 6.84
CA THR A 101 -7.50 -0.96 7.78
C THR A 101 -9.00 -1.17 7.58
N VAL A 102 -9.77 -0.08 7.39
CA VAL A 102 -11.20 -0.15 7.09
C VAL A 102 -11.45 -0.83 5.75
N ALA A 103 -10.60 -0.58 4.74
CA ALA A 103 -10.74 -1.19 3.44
C ALA A 103 -10.56 -2.72 3.48
N ILE A 104 -9.59 -3.22 4.26
CA ILE A 104 -9.42 -4.67 4.48
C ILE A 104 -10.70 -5.27 5.08
N GLU A 105 -11.24 -4.66 6.14
CA GLU A 105 -12.47 -5.12 6.80
C GLU A 105 -13.69 -5.06 5.85
N ALA A 106 -13.87 -3.97 5.12
CA ALA A 106 -14.97 -3.77 4.17
C ALA A 106 -14.96 -4.84 3.07
N MET A 107 -13.76 -5.27 2.64
CA MET A 107 -13.55 -6.34 1.66
C MET A 107 -13.54 -7.75 2.28
N LYS A 108 -14.08 -7.92 3.50
CA LYS A 108 -14.21 -9.21 4.21
C LYS A 108 -12.89 -9.81 4.69
N GLY A 109 -11.87 -8.99 4.86
CA GLY A 109 -10.62 -9.36 5.51
C GLY A 109 -10.70 -9.32 7.05
N PRO A 110 -9.59 -9.62 7.74
CA PRO A 110 -9.52 -9.55 9.19
C PRO A 110 -9.69 -8.13 9.71
N LYS A 111 -10.17 -7.99 10.95
CA LYS A 111 -10.07 -6.74 11.70
C LYS A 111 -8.60 -6.48 12.03
N ILE A 112 -8.13 -5.29 11.71
CA ILE A 112 -6.76 -4.86 12.01
C ILE A 112 -6.81 -3.91 13.21
N PRO A 113 -6.13 -4.22 14.33
CA PRO A 113 -5.96 -3.24 15.38
C PRO A 113 -5.25 -2.00 14.83
N TRP A 114 -5.70 -0.82 15.25
CA TRP A 114 -5.17 0.44 14.76
C TRP A 114 -5.27 1.49 15.85
N GLN A 115 -4.26 2.34 15.95
CA GLN A 115 -4.19 3.40 16.93
C GLN A 115 -3.98 4.76 16.24
N ALA A 116 -4.79 5.75 16.63
CA ALA A 116 -4.68 7.13 16.18
C ALA A 116 -3.47 7.85 16.77
N GLY A 117 -3.24 9.11 16.37
CA GLY A 117 -2.27 10.01 16.95
C GLY A 117 -1.18 10.44 15.98
N ARG A 118 -1.21 9.98 14.73
CA ARG A 118 -0.28 10.46 13.70
C ARG A 118 -0.55 11.93 13.41
N THR A 119 0.50 12.65 13.07
CA THR A 119 0.49 14.09 12.76
C THR A 119 0.87 14.31 11.32
N ASP A 120 0.42 15.42 10.74
CA ASP A 120 0.85 15.83 9.41
C ASP A 120 2.14 16.67 9.49
N ALA A 121 3.09 16.38 8.60
CA ALA A 121 4.27 17.21 8.41
C ALA A 121 3.88 18.59 7.88
N LEU A 122 4.67 19.62 8.16
CA LEU A 122 4.44 20.98 7.65
C LEU A 122 5.11 21.21 6.30
N ASP A 123 6.21 20.50 6.05
CA ASP A 123 7.00 20.53 4.82
C ASP A 123 7.50 19.12 4.48
N ASP A 124 8.32 19.02 3.43
CA ASP A 124 8.87 17.76 2.92
C ASP A 124 10.22 17.38 3.54
N LYS A 125 10.72 18.09 4.56
CA LYS A 125 12.02 17.80 5.17
C LYS A 125 12.09 16.44 5.85
N SER A 126 10.95 15.93 6.31
CA SER A 126 10.84 14.60 6.91
C SER A 126 10.57 13.50 5.90
N CYS A 127 10.37 13.82 4.62
CA CYS A 127 10.17 12.82 3.59
C CYS A 127 11.47 12.02 3.39
N PRO A 128 11.40 10.68 3.43
CA PRO A 128 12.58 9.85 3.19
C PRO A 128 13.04 9.95 1.72
N PRO A 129 14.27 9.54 1.42
CA PRO A 129 14.72 9.44 0.04
C PRO A 129 13.85 8.44 -0.75
N ARG A 130 13.68 8.70 -2.05
CA ARG A 130 12.97 7.83 -2.99
C ARG A 130 13.66 6.46 -3.13
N GLY A 131 12.92 5.47 -3.61
CA GLY A 131 13.45 4.13 -3.90
C GLY A 131 13.50 3.19 -2.71
N ARG A 132 12.81 3.51 -1.61
CA ARG A 132 12.70 2.62 -0.44
C ARG A 132 11.61 1.53 -0.57
N LEU A 133 10.70 1.68 -1.52
CA LEU A 133 9.62 0.73 -1.79
C LEU A 133 10.14 -0.45 -2.64
N PRO A 134 9.52 -1.65 -2.53
CA PRO A 134 9.95 -2.81 -3.30
C PRO A 134 9.77 -2.61 -4.81
N ASP A 135 10.69 -3.20 -5.57
CA ASP A 135 10.66 -3.21 -7.04
C ASP A 135 10.08 -4.56 -7.44
N ALA A 136 8.92 -4.52 -8.09
CA ALA A 136 8.16 -5.69 -8.48
C ALA A 136 8.88 -6.58 -9.51
N SER A 137 9.90 -6.06 -10.20
CA SER A 137 10.67 -6.80 -11.20
C SER A 137 11.75 -7.73 -10.62
N GLN A 138 11.96 -7.68 -9.30
CA GLN A 138 13.06 -8.38 -8.62
C GLN A 138 12.63 -9.71 -7.98
N GLY A 139 13.61 -10.44 -7.41
CA GLY A 139 13.42 -11.73 -6.76
C GLY A 139 13.45 -11.68 -5.22
N SER A 140 13.63 -12.86 -4.59
CA SER A 140 13.56 -13.04 -3.14
C SER A 140 14.63 -12.28 -2.36
N ASP A 141 15.84 -12.15 -2.91
CA ASP A 141 16.93 -11.38 -2.27
C ASP A 141 16.56 -9.90 -2.13
N HIS A 142 15.87 -9.32 -3.13
CA HIS A 142 15.38 -7.95 -3.06
C HIS A 142 14.28 -7.79 -2.02
N LEU A 143 13.33 -8.74 -1.98
CA LEU A 143 12.28 -8.75 -0.95
C LEU A 143 12.90 -8.77 0.44
N ARG A 144 13.86 -9.65 0.71
CA ARG A 144 14.56 -9.68 2.01
C ARG A 144 15.30 -8.38 2.27
N HIS A 145 16.05 -7.86 1.29
CA HIS A 145 16.76 -6.60 1.44
C HIS A 145 15.85 -5.45 1.89
N VAL A 146 14.70 -5.28 1.23
CA VAL A 146 13.74 -4.22 1.53
C VAL A 146 13.03 -4.45 2.87
N PHE A 147 12.51 -5.65 3.11
CA PHE A 147 11.65 -5.89 4.26
C PHE A 147 12.43 -6.16 5.54
N TYR A 148 13.65 -6.71 5.48
CA TYR A 148 14.51 -6.85 6.66
C TYR A 148 14.96 -5.48 7.17
N ARG A 149 15.17 -4.50 6.27
CA ARG A 149 15.38 -3.09 6.64
C ARG A 149 14.18 -2.50 7.39
N MET A 150 12.99 -3.00 7.14
CA MET A 150 11.77 -2.59 7.87
C MET A 150 11.56 -3.40 9.17
N GLY A 151 12.41 -4.39 9.45
CA GLY A 151 12.31 -5.26 10.62
C GLY A 151 11.36 -6.45 10.44
N PHE A 152 10.96 -6.80 9.22
CA PHE A 152 10.15 -7.99 8.93
C PHE A 152 11.02 -9.22 8.68
N ASN A 153 10.48 -10.41 8.99
CA ASN A 153 11.10 -11.69 8.66
C ASN A 153 10.41 -12.36 7.44
N ASP A 154 10.92 -13.52 7.00
CA ASP A 154 10.41 -14.23 5.82
C ASP A 154 8.90 -14.56 5.88
N GLN A 155 8.39 -14.95 7.04
CA GLN A 155 6.96 -15.25 7.21
C GLN A 155 6.10 -13.99 7.01
N GLU A 156 6.57 -12.88 7.56
CA GLU A 156 5.86 -11.60 7.56
C GLU A 156 5.86 -10.96 6.18
N ILE A 157 6.95 -11.12 5.42
CA ILE A 157 7.01 -10.77 3.99
C ILE A 157 5.90 -11.50 3.23
N VAL A 158 5.84 -12.82 3.37
CA VAL A 158 4.83 -13.64 2.67
C VAL A 158 3.42 -13.27 3.10
N ALA A 159 3.19 -13.01 4.40
CA ALA A 159 1.89 -12.56 4.89
C ALA A 159 1.48 -11.24 4.23
N LEU A 160 2.35 -10.23 4.22
CA LEU A 160 2.08 -8.93 3.60
C LEU A 160 1.84 -9.03 2.09
N SER A 161 2.60 -9.88 1.37
CA SER A 161 2.35 -10.16 -0.05
C SER A 161 0.95 -10.70 -0.33
N GLY A 162 0.30 -11.34 0.65
CA GLY A 162 -1.10 -11.78 0.54
C GLY A 162 -2.10 -10.66 0.26
N ALA A 163 -1.74 -9.39 0.51
CA ALA A 163 -2.55 -8.24 0.11
C ALA A 163 -2.75 -8.13 -1.41
N HIS A 164 -1.87 -8.74 -2.23
CA HIS A 164 -2.04 -8.87 -3.68
C HIS A 164 -3.25 -9.74 -4.06
N ASN A 165 -3.95 -10.36 -3.11
CA ASN A 165 -5.32 -10.83 -3.36
C ASN A 165 -6.29 -9.68 -3.76
N LEU A 166 -5.93 -8.42 -3.51
CA LEU A 166 -6.77 -7.25 -3.79
C LEU A 166 -6.30 -6.46 -5.00
N GLY A 167 -7.25 -6.00 -5.80
CA GLY A 167 -7.02 -5.07 -6.91
C GLY A 167 -6.29 -5.68 -8.10
N ARG A 168 -5.61 -4.79 -8.83
CA ARG A 168 -4.89 -5.08 -10.07
C ARG A 168 -3.73 -4.12 -10.27
N CYS A 169 -2.82 -4.48 -11.17
CA CYS A 169 -1.82 -3.56 -11.73
C CYS A 169 -2.34 -2.84 -12.98
N HIS A 170 -1.78 -1.66 -13.26
CA HIS A 170 -2.09 -0.84 -14.43
C HIS A 170 -0.82 -0.44 -15.16
N ALA A 171 -0.79 -0.66 -16.48
CA ALA A 171 0.42 -0.49 -17.29
C ALA A 171 0.91 0.97 -17.30
N ASP A 172 0.01 1.94 -17.24
CA ASP A 172 0.30 3.37 -17.19
C ASP A 172 0.81 3.85 -15.82
N ARG A 173 0.71 3.00 -14.78
CA ARG A 173 1.15 3.33 -13.41
C ARG A 173 2.45 2.62 -13.04
N SER A 174 2.50 1.31 -13.22
CA SER A 174 3.63 0.47 -12.79
C SER A 174 4.35 -0.24 -13.94
N GLY A 175 3.82 -0.17 -15.17
CA GLY A 175 4.30 -0.98 -16.30
C GLY A 175 3.84 -2.44 -16.26
N PHE A 176 3.11 -2.87 -15.23
CA PHE A 176 2.50 -4.19 -15.09
C PHE A 176 0.98 -4.10 -15.30
N SER A 177 0.30 -5.18 -15.68
CA SER A 177 -1.14 -5.14 -15.95
C SER A 177 -1.86 -6.43 -15.63
N GLY A 178 -3.02 -6.28 -14.99
CA GLY A 178 -3.98 -7.36 -14.72
C GLY A 178 -4.20 -7.61 -13.23
N PRO A 179 -5.25 -8.36 -12.89
CA PRO A 179 -5.54 -8.77 -11.52
C PRO A 179 -4.76 -10.03 -11.12
N TRP A 180 -4.44 -10.17 -9.84
CA TRP A 180 -3.83 -11.40 -9.32
C TRP A 180 -4.84 -12.53 -9.13
N VAL A 181 -6.11 -12.19 -8.90
CA VAL A 181 -7.20 -13.13 -8.62
C VAL A 181 -8.46 -12.73 -9.38
N ASN A 182 -9.39 -13.66 -9.57
CA ASN A 182 -10.65 -13.44 -10.28
C ASN A 182 -11.68 -12.61 -9.48
N ASN A 183 -11.51 -12.45 -8.16
CA ASN A 183 -12.37 -11.60 -7.33
C ASN A 183 -11.52 -10.60 -6.52
N PRO A 184 -10.98 -9.56 -7.16
CA PRO A 184 -9.98 -8.66 -6.58
C PRO A 184 -10.56 -7.67 -5.55
N THR A 185 -11.86 -7.72 -5.24
CA THR A 185 -12.51 -6.85 -4.24
C THR A 185 -12.96 -7.59 -2.99
N ARG A 186 -12.52 -8.85 -2.83
CA ARG A 186 -12.77 -9.67 -1.63
C ARG A 186 -11.47 -10.24 -1.08
N PHE A 187 -11.10 -9.83 0.12
CA PHE A 187 -9.92 -10.33 0.83
C PHE A 187 -10.07 -11.84 1.13
N SER A 188 -9.09 -12.63 0.71
CA SER A 188 -9.09 -14.09 0.84
C SER A 188 -7.69 -14.65 0.70
N ASN A 189 -7.52 -15.96 0.89
CA ASN A 189 -6.26 -16.65 0.61
C ASN A 189 -6.17 -17.20 -0.83
N GLN A 190 -7.03 -16.73 -1.74
CA GLN A 190 -7.07 -17.19 -3.13
C GLN A 190 -5.77 -16.87 -3.88
N TYR A 191 -5.12 -15.75 -3.57
CA TYR A 191 -3.79 -15.40 -4.08
C TYR A 191 -2.79 -16.55 -3.91
N PHE A 192 -2.60 -17.06 -2.68
CA PHE A 192 -1.66 -18.17 -2.44
C PHE A 192 -2.10 -19.48 -3.11
N LYS A 193 -3.40 -19.78 -3.10
CA LYS A 193 -3.94 -20.98 -3.76
C LYS A 193 -3.67 -20.97 -5.26
N LEU A 194 -3.90 -19.85 -5.93
CA LEU A 194 -3.67 -19.72 -7.37
C LEU A 194 -2.18 -19.66 -7.70
N LEU A 195 -1.37 -19.00 -6.86
CA LEU A 195 0.07 -18.96 -7.01
C LEU A 195 0.70 -20.37 -7.03
N LEU A 196 0.20 -21.29 -6.20
CA LEU A 196 0.65 -22.68 -6.18
C LEU A 196 0.05 -23.57 -7.29
N LYS A 197 -1.21 -23.33 -7.67
CA LYS A 197 -1.99 -24.28 -8.49
C LYS A 197 -1.89 -24.02 -9.99
N LEU A 198 -1.78 -22.76 -10.40
CA LEU A 198 -1.79 -22.41 -11.82
C LEU A 198 -0.42 -22.63 -12.45
N ASP A 199 -0.43 -23.00 -13.73
CA ASP A 199 0.77 -23.05 -14.54
C ASP A 199 1.07 -21.64 -15.09
N TRP A 200 1.93 -20.92 -14.38
CA TRP A 200 2.30 -19.54 -14.67
C TRP A 200 3.30 -19.48 -15.81
N GLN A 201 2.93 -18.79 -16.89
CA GLN A 201 3.76 -18.64 -18.08
C GLN A 201 4.22 -17.18 -18.24
N PRO A 202 5.42 -16.91 -18.77
CA PRO A 202 5.81 -15.58 -19.19
C PRO A 202 4.78 -14.93 -20.11
N LYS A 203 4.26 -13.76 -19.74
CA LYS A 203 3.31 -13.02 -20.57
C LYS A 203 4.03 -12.42 -21.77
N LYS A 204 3.49 -12.63 -22.97
CA LYS A 204 4.01 -12.03 -24.21
C LYS A 204 3.24 -10.75 -24.51
N TRP A 205 3.85 -9.59 -24.22
CA TRP A 205 3.24 -8.27 -24.36
C TRP A 205 4.32 -7.16 -24.27
N ASP A 206 3.93 -5.90 -24.49
CA ASP A 206 4.86 -4.75 -24.56
C ASP A 206 5.18 -4.09 -23.20
N GLY A 207 4.60 -4.58 -22.11
CA GLY A 207 4.86 -4.07 -20.76
C GLY A 207 6.02 -4.77 -20.06
N ASN A 208 6.13 -4.55 -18.75
CA ASN A 208 7.15 -5.19 -17.93
C ASN A 208 6.99 -6.72 -17.93
N PHE A 209 8.10 -7.43 -17.73
CA PHE A 209 8.07 -8.88 -17.60
C PHE A 209 7.19 -9.30 -16.42
N GLN A 210 6.14 -10.08 -16.70
CA GLN A 210 5.24 -10.65 -15.71
C GLN A 210 4.79 -12.04 -16.15
N TYR A 211 4.23 -12.78 -15.21
CA TYR A 211 3.59 -14.06 -15.51
C TYR A 211 2.10 -13.86 -15.78
N ALA A 212 1.53 -14.78 -16.55
CA ALA A 212 0.11 -14.86 -16.82
C ALA A 212 -0.37 -16.31 -16.71
N ALA A 213 -1.63 -16.48 -16.30
CA ALA A 213 -2.31 -17.76 -16.31
C ALA A 213 -3.83 -17.55 -16.44
N LYS A 214 -4.51 -18.50 -17.09
CA LYS A 214 -5.97 -18.50 -17.16
C LYS A 214 -6.56 -18.88 -15.79
N ALA A 215 -7.57 -18.14 -15.35
CA ALA A 215 -8.32 -18.48 -14.14
C ALA A 215 -9.04 -19.85 -14.31
N PRO A 216 -9.30 -20.60 -13.23
CA PRO A 216 -10.07 -21.84 -13.30
C PRO A 216 -11.45 -21.60 -13.94
N GLY A 217 -11.74 -22.31 -15.04
CA GLY A 217 -13.00 -22.18 -15.78
C GLY A 217 -13.08 -20.98 -16.73
N ALA A 218 -11.98 -20.23 -16.92
CA ALA A 218 -11.91 -19.16 -17.90
C ALA A 218 -12.11 -19.69 -19.33
N LYS A 219 -12.87 -18.95 -20.11
CA LYS A 219 -13.10 -19.17 -21.54
C LYS A 219 -12.05 -18.46 -22.37
N ASP A 220 -11.96 -18.80 -23.65
CA ASP A 220 -11.12 -18.06 -24.58
C ASP A 220 -11.60 -16.61 -24.71
N GLY A 221 -10.69 -15.67 -24.52
CA GLY A 221 -10.96 -14.23 -24.51
C GLY A 221 -11.17 -13.63 -23.11
N ASP A 222 -11.31 -14.44 -22.06
CA ASP A 222 -11.35 -13.93 -20.69
C ASP A 222 -9.99 -13.30 -20.30
N GLU A 223 -10.03 -12.26 -19.46
CA GLU A 223 -8.82 -11.63 -18.93
C GLU A 223 -7.98 -12.64 -18.14
N GLU A 224 -6.68 -12.73 -18.45
CA GLU A 224 -5.76 -13.58 -17.72
C GLU A 224 -5.42 -12.99 -16.36
N LEU A 225 -5.17 -13.87 -15.39
CA LEU A 225 -4.58 -13.48 -14.13
C LEU A 225 -3.09 -13.21 -14.31
N MET A 226 -2.50 -12.46 -13.39
CA MET A 226 -1.08 -12.12 -13.44
C MET A 226 -0.36 -12.36 -12.12
N MET A 227 0.96 -12.53 -12.20
CA MET A 227 1.88 -12.48 -11.07
C MET A 227 3.09 -11.63 -11.45
N LEU A 228 3.54 -10.80 -10.51
CA LEU A 228 4.81 -10.08 -10.63
C LEU A 228 5.99 -11.05 -10.45
N PRO A 229 7.20 -10.70 -10.94
CA PRO A 229 8.42 -11.42 -10.59
C PRO A 229 8.60 -11.62 -9.08
N THR A 230 8.31 -10.59 -8.27
CA THR A 230 8.33 -10.70 -6.80
C THR A 230 7.28 -11.66 -6.24
N ASP A 231 6.10 -11.78 -6.86
CA ASP A 231 5.08 -12.74 -6.44
C ASP A 231 5.55 -14.17 -6.72
N TYR A 232 6.06 -14.41 -7.92
CA TYR A 232 6.54 -15.73 -8.32
C TYR A 232 7.79 -16.16 -7.53
N ALA A 233 8.62 -15.22 -7.10
CA ALA A 233 9.75 -15.48 -6.21
C ALA A 233 9.33 -16.15 -4.89
N LEU A 234 8.09 -15.95 -4.41
CA LEU A 234 7.60 -16.57 -3.18
C LEU A 234 7.46 -18.09 -3.29
N VAL A 235 7.26 -18.64 -4.49
CA VAL A 235 7.21 -20.10 -4.71
C VAL A 235 8.51 -20.69 -5.23
N GLN A 236 9.43 -19.85 -5.71
CA GLN A 236 10.78 -20.26 -6.12
C GLN A 236 11.72 -20.38 -4.92
N ASP A 237 11.56 -19.52 -3.91
CA ASP A 237 12.34 -19.56 -2.68
C ASP A 237 11.75 -20.55 -1.67
N ARG A 238 12.54 -21.52 -1.21
CA ARG A 238 12.09 -22.58 -0.28
C ARG A 238 11.58 -22.06 1.07
N HIS A 239 12.10 -20.95 1.58
CA HIS A 239 11.72 -20.40 2.88
C HIS A 239 10.42 -19.63 2.79
N PHE A 240 10.23 -18.88 1.71
CA PHE A 240 8.93 -18.26 1.41
C PHE A 240 7.87 -19.28 1.06
N LYS A 241 8.18 -20.27 0.22
CA LYS A 241 7.22 -21.27 -0.27
C LYS A 241 6.53 -22.00 0.87
N LYS A 242 7.26 -22.34 1.93
CA LYS A 242 6.69 -22.95 3.14
C LYS A 242 5.51 -22.14 3.69
N TRP A 243 5.61 -20.82 3.74
CA TRP A 243 4.54 -19.95 4.25
C TRP A 243 3.43 -19.75 3.22
N VAL A 244 3.76 -19.73 1.92
CA VAL A 244 2.76 -19.74 0.84
C VAL A 244 1.86 -20.97 0.95
N GLU A 245 2.45 -22.15 1.19
CA GLU A 245 1.71 -23.42 1.39
C GLU A 245 0.81 -23.35 2.63
N VAL A 246 1.34 -22.88 3.77
CA VAL A 246 0.56 -22.69 5.01
C VAL A 246 -0.64 -21.77 4.78
N TYR A 247 -0.45 -20.62 4.13
CA TYR A 247 -1.53 -19.66 3.91
C TYR A 247 -2.51 -20.08 2.82
N ALA A 248 -2.07 -20.88 1.84
CA ALA A 248 -2.97 -21.49 0.86
C ALA A 248 -3.91 -22.51 1.51
N GLU A 249 -3.40 -23.30 2.46
CA GLU A 249 -4.18 -24.32 3.19
C GLU A 249 -5.08 -23.70 4.26
N ASP A 250 -4.52 -22.82 5.10
CA ASP A 250 -5.18 -22.27 6.29
C ASP A 250 -5.41 -20.75 6.14
N ARG A 251 -6.66 -20.41 5.78
CA ARG A 251 -7.10 -19.02 5.64
C ARG A 251 -7.07 -18.27 6.97
N ASP A 252 -7.44 -18.93 8.07
CA ASP A 252 -7.57 -18.25 9.36
C ASP A 252 -6.19 -17.96 9.95
N ARG A 253 -5.23 -18.87 9.73
CA ARG A 253 -3.82 -18.62 9.99
C ARG A 253 -3.28 -17.42 9.18
N PHE A 254 -3.57 -17.36 7.88
CA PHE A 254 -3.21 -16.21 7.05
C PHE A 254 -3.81 -14.91 7.59
N PHE A 255 -5.11 -14.91 7.91
CA PHE A 255 -5.81 -13.71 8.38
C PHE A 255 -5.25 -13.20 9.71
N ASN A 256 -4.95 -14.11 10.65
CA ASN A 256 -4.33 -13.76 11.92
C ASN A 256 -2.93 -13.15 11.73
N ASP A 257 -2.07 -13.81 10.96
CA ASP A 257 -0.70 -13.35 10.74
C ASP A 257 -0.68 -12.04 9.94
N PHE A 258 -1.51 -11.92 8.90
CA PHE A 258 -1.66 -10.67 8.14
C PHE A 258 -2.13 -9.53 9.03
N SER A 259 -3.10 -9.76 9.93
CA SER A 259 -3.58 -8.73 10.84
C SER A 259 -2.47 -8.17 11.73
N ASN A 260 -1.72 -9.05 12.39
CA ASN A 260 -0.63 -8.66 13.28
C ASN A 260 0.49 -7.92 12.54
N VAL A 261 0.83 -8.37 11.32
CA VAL A 261 1.92 -7.76 10.55
C VAL A 261 1.49 -6.44 9.91
N PHE A 262 0.25 -6.33 9.44
CA PHE A 262 -0.27 -5.07 8.88
C PHE A 262 -0.48 -4.02 9.99
N GLU A 263 -0.91 -4.41 11.20
CA GLU A 263 -0.88 -3.55 12.39
C GLU A 263 0.54 -3.04 12.63
N ARG A 264 1.54 -3.93 12.73
CA ARG A 264 2.92 -3.53 12.98
C ARG A 264 3.46 -2.60 11.90
N LEU A 265 3.15 -2.87 10.64
CA LEU A 265 3.49 -2.00 9.52
C LEU A 265 2.95 -0.58 9.72
N MET A 266 1.67 -0.45 10.10
CA MET A 266 1.08 0.88 10.35
C MET A 266 1.82 1.62 11.46
N GLU A 267 2.42 0.92 12.41
CA GLU A 267 3.11 1.49 13.59
C GLU A 267 4.62 1.71 13.40
N LEU A 268 5.21 1.33 12.26
CA LEU A 268 6.63 1.58 11.99
C LEU A 268 6.95 3.08 11.99
N GLY A 269 7.92 3.48 12.82
CA GLY A 269 8.35 4.87 12.98
C GLY A 269 7.36 5.78 13.70
N VAL A 270 6.30 5.23 14.31
CA VAL A 270 5.28 6.01 15.04
C VAL A 270 5.58 6.02 16.53
N TYR A 271 6.10 7.14 17.03
CA TYR A 271 6.43 7.33 18.44
C TYR A 271 5.50 8.33 19.11
N ARG A 272 4.54 7.83 19.88
CA ARG A 272 3.57 8.64 20.64
C ARG A 272 4.14 9.09 21.98
N ASP A 273 3.87 10.32 22.37
CA ASP A 273 4.14 10.78 23.74
C ASP A 273 3.00 10.41 24.71
N GLU A 274 3.10 10.88 25.96
CA GLU A 274 2.13 10.61 27.03
C GLU A 274 0.70 11.06 26.69
N THR A 275 0.54 11.98 25.73
CA THR A 275 -0.77 12.44 25.25
C THR A 275 -1.34 11.58 24.13
N GLY A 276 -0.59 10.57 23.67
CA GLY A 276 -0.96 9.72 22.55
C GLY A 276 -0.67 10.33 21.18
N ILE A 277 0.05 11.46 21.11
CA ILE A 277 0.38 12.14 19.85
C ILE A 277 1.78 11.75 19.38
N ALA A 278 1.87 11.34 18.11
CA ALA A 278 3.10 10.95 17.45
C ALA A 278 3.97 12.15 17.09
N LYS A 279 5.29 12.01 17.23
CA LYS A 279 6.27 13.03 16.81
C LYS A 279 6.89 12.70 15.46
N ILE A 280 7.25 13.72 14.70
CA ILE A 280 7.95 13.57 13.42
C ILE A 280 9.47 13.54 13.69
N GLY A 281 10.14 12.48 13.24
CA GLY A 281 11.61 12.36 13.30
C GLY A 281 12.22 12.09 14.69
N GLY A 282 11.48 11.46 15.60
CA GLY A 282 12.01 11.00 16.90
C GLY A 282 12.48 12.10 17.88
N LYS A 283 12.36 13.38 17.53
CA LYS A 283 12.70 14.54 18.37
C LYS A 283 11.45 15.38 18.65
N ARG A 284 11.37 15.99 19.84
CA ARG A 284 10.32 16.95 20.20
C ARG A 284 10.48 18.17 19.27
N VAL A 285 9.60 18.33 18.29
CA VAL A 285 9.58 19.53 17.44
C VAL A 285 8.57 20.49 18.05
N ASP A 286 9.06 21.55 18.69
CA ASP A 286 8.22 22.67 19.06
C ASP A 286 7.73 23.33 17.76
N TYR A 287 6.43 23.55 17.70
CA TYR A 287 5.68 24.11 16.58
C TYR A 287 6.34 25.42 16.08
N ILE A 288 6.77 25.49 14.82
CA ILE A 288 7.18 26.75 14.19
C ILE A 288 6.39 26.94 12.89
N GLU A 289 5.70 28.07 12.81
CA GLU A 289 4.95 28.56 11.67
C GLU A 289 5.84 28.74 10.44
N SER A 290 5.60 27.94 9.39
CA SER A 290 5.51 28.40 7.99
C SER A 290 5.24 27.19 7.10
N ALA A 291 3.97 26.88 6.85
CA ALA A 291 3.59 25.81 5.93
C ALA A 291 4.05 26.14 4.50
N GLY A 292 4.82 25.23 3.88
CA GLY A 292 5.11 25.27 2.45
C GLY A 292 3.86 24.99 1.61
N LYS A 293 3.88 25.37 0.33
CA LYS A 293 2.71 25.27 -0.56
C LYS A 293 2.23 23.82 -0.72
N LYS A 294 0.99 23.55 -0.29
CA LYS A 294 0.23 22.30 -0.51
C LYS A 294 0.07 22.03 -2.02
N LYS A 295 0.15 20.77 -2.45
CA LYS A 295 -0.24 20.36 -3.81
C LYS A 295 -1.76 20.45 -4.02
N SER A 296 -2.16 20.52 -5.30
CA SER A 296 -3.55 20.53 -5.77
C SER A 296 -4.35 19.34 -5.23
N ASP A 297 -5.61 19.59 -4.82
CA ASP A 297 -6.55 18.56 -4.37
C ASP A 297 -7.19 17.79 -5.55
N LYS A 298 -6.77 18.09 -6.79
CA LYS A 298 -7.20 17.38 -8.00
C LYS A 298 -6.12 16.40 -8.44
N PRO A 299 -6.48 15.18 -8.90
CA PRO A 299 -5.53 14.26 -9.52
C PRO A 299 -4.94 14.91 -10.79
N GLU A 300 -3.71 15.38 -10.71
CA GLU A 300 -2.95 15.86 -11.86
C GLU A 300 -1.94 14.79 -12.28
N ALA A 301 -1.81 14.56 -13.60
CA ALA A 301 -0.78 13.69 -14.14
C ALA A 301 0.60 14.28 -13.85
N PRO A 302 1.65 13.46 -13.62
CA PRO A 302 3.01 13.99 -13.51
C PRO A 302 3.39 14.72 -14.80
N GLU A 303 4.08 15.85 -14.67
CA GLU A 303 4.63 16.56 -15.82
C GLU A 303 5.56 15.61 -16.60
N LYS A 304 5.28 15.45 -17.90
CA LYS A 304 6.14 14.65 -18.78
C LYS A 304 7.53 15.29 -18.81
N THR A 305 8.54 14.56 -18.36
CA THR A 305 9.94 14.95 -18.59
C THR A 305 10.14 15.15 -20.10
N PRO A 306 10.71 16.29 -20.56
CA PRO A 306 10.93 16.49 -21.99
C PRO A 306 11.81 15.38 -22.55
N ARG A 307 11.29 14.63 -23.53
CA ARG A 307 12.10 13.71 -24.34
C ARG A 307 13.08 14.55 -25.16
N GLY A 308 14.35 14.54 -24.79
CA GLY A 308 15.41 14.94 -25.71
C GLY A 308 16.63 15.57 -25.08
N GLN A 309 17.65 14.76 -24.78
CA GLN A 309 19.00 15.06 -25.26
C GLN A 309 19.66 13.75 -25.66
N LYS A 310 19.94 13.65 -26.96
CA LYS A 310 20.74 12.58 -27.56
C LYS A 310 22.10 12.57 -26.87
N ALA A 311 22.51 11.42 -26.36
CA ALA A 311 23.92 11.15 -26.09
C ALA A 311 24.68 11.35 -27.42
N ARG A 312 25.55 12.35 -27.48
CA ARG A 312 26.63 12.40 -28.46
C ARG A 312 27.81 11.65 -27.85
N MET A 313 28.38 10.79 -28.69
CA MET A 313 29.64 10.01 -28.60
C MET A 313 30.49 10.20 -27.35
#